data_AF-A0A4Q2ZDR0-F1
#
_entry.id   AF-A0A4Q2ZDR0-F1
#
_cell.length_a   1.000
_cell.length_b   1.000
_cell.length_c   1.000
_cell.angle_alpha   90.00
_cell.angle_beta   90.00
_cell.angle_gamma   90.00
#
_symmetry.space_group_name_H-M   'P 1'
#
loop_
_entity.id
_entity.type
_entity.pdbx_description
1 polymer ?
#
loop_
_entity_poly.entity_id
_entity_poly.type
_entity_poly.pdbx_seq_one_letter_code
_entity_poly.pdbx_strand_id
1 'polypeptide(L)'
;MACARHDLRCSVLLSVLEFKQHSSRHHTIMSPTPVPTGLVIDQTTVLSLLSTLAILAAAYITPLYALPLHATSKTRFLFIWHAFDALIHFILEGTFLYNCFFSYGSTLLTDPLLPSHVHFLNLPGRYYGAAYGSSWHSALWREYAKADARWAGTDLTVVSLELLTVFVG
;
A
#
# COMPACT_ATOMS: atom_id res chain seq x y z
N MET A 1 -8.69 -24.71 74.69
CA MET A 1 -9.65 -23.68 74.20
C MET A 1 -9.32 -23.41 72.73
N ALA A 2 -10.23 -23.81 71.83
CA ALA A 2 -10.39 -23.60 70.36
C ALA A 2 -9.20 -22.99 69.56
N CYS A 3 -8.64 -23.66 68.54
CA CYS A 3 -9.17 -23.86 67.17
C CYS A 3 -9.34 -22.54 66.36
N ALA A 4 -8.34 -22.19 65.54
CA ALA A 4 -8.46 -21.17 64.49
C ALA A 4 -7.85 -21.71 63.19
N ARG A 5 -8.69 -22.35 62.38
CA ARG A 5 -8.38 -22.86 61.04
C ARG A 5 -9.45 -22.29 60.09
N HIS A 6 -9.29 -21.04 59.69
CA HIS A 6 -10.11 -20.23 58.77
C HIS A 6 -9.24 -18.97 58.50
N ASP A 7 -8.84 -18.50 57.32
CA ASP A 7 -9.51 -18.40 56.02
C ASP A 7 -8.48 -18.05 54.91
N LEU A 8 -7.61 -18.97 54.48
CA LEU A 8 -6.77 -18.72 53.28
C LEU A 8 -7.58 -18.75 51.97
N ARG A 9 -8.79 -19.34 52.01
CA ARG A 9 -9.68 -19.44 50.85
C ARG A 9 -10.45 -18.15 50.57
N CYS A 10 -10.72 -17.30 51.57
CA CYS A 10 -11.41 -16.02 51.36
C CYS A 10 -10.52 -14.98 50.67
N SER A 11 -9.23 -14.90 51.00
CA SER A 11 -8.33 -13.91 50.39
C SER A 11 -8.10 -14.15 48.90
N VAL A 12 -7.96 -15.41 48.46
CA VAL A 12 -7.81 -15.72 47.03
C VAL A 12 -9.11 -15.46 46.27
N LEU A 13 -10.27 -15.75 46.86
CA LEU A 13 -11.57 -15.47 46.24
C LEU A 13 -11.82 -13.96 46.10
N LEU A 14 -11.45 -13.17 47.11
CA LEU A 14 -11.54 -11.71 47.09
C LEU A 14 -10.62 -11.10 46.02
N SER A 15 -9.39 -11.61 45.86
CA SER A 15 -8.49 -11.15 44.79
C SER A 15 -9.00 -11.50 43.38
N VAL A 16 -9.60 -12.68 43.19
CA VAL A 16 -10.18 -13.07 41.89
C VAL A 16 -11.44 -12.28 41.56
N LEU A 17 -12.25 -11.94 42.57
CA LEU A 17 -13.45 -11.09 42.39
C LEU A 17 -13.08 -9.62 42.14
N GLU A 18 -12.09 -9.07 42.84
CA GLU A 18 -11.53 -7.74 42.56
C GLU A 18 -10.95 -7.65 41.13
N PHE A 19 -10.24 -8.68 40.68
CA PHE A 19 -9.69 -8.74 39.31
C PHE A 19 -10.79 -8.78 38.25
N LYS A 20 -11.88 -9.53 38.50
CA LYS A 20 -13.04 -9.59 37.61
C LYS A 20 -13.84 -8.28 37.58
N GLN A 21 -13.80 -7.51 38.67
CA GLN A 21 -14.49 -6.22 38.81
C GLN A 21 -13.67 -5.04 38.25
N HIS A 22 -12.33 -5.13 38.24
CA HIS A 22 -11.48 -4.16 37.54
C HIS A 22 -11.48 -4.38 36.02
N SER A 23 -11.55 -5.64 35.57
CA SER A 23 -11.68 -5.99 34.15
C SER A 23 -13.02 -5.59 33.51
N SER A 24 -14.01 -5.18 34.31
CA SER A 24 -15.37 -4.86 33.84
C SER A 24 -15.68 -3.35 33.77
N ARG A 25 -14.70 -2.46 33.97
CA ARG A 25 -14.90 -1.01 33.83
C ARG A 25 -14.28 -0.49 32.53
N HIS A 26 -15.17 -0.06 31.64
CA HIS A 26 -14.90 0.57 30.35
C HIS A 26 -14.29 -0.33 29.26
N HIS A 27 -15.01 -1.40 28.91
CA HIS A 27 -15.22 -1.63 27.48
C HIS A 27 -16.05 -0.46 26.95
N THR A 28 -15.40 0.67 26.66
CA THR A 28 -15.94 1.62 25.70
C THR A 28 -16.15 0.78 24.46
N ILE A 29 -17.42 0.45 24.16
CA ILE A 29 -17.80 -0.05 22.85
C ILE A 29 -17.32 1.06 21.91
N MET A 30 -16.15 0.85 21.30
CA MET A 30 -15.74 1.66 20.17
C MET A 30 -16.76 1.32 19.11
N SER A 31 -17.83 2.12 19.04
CA SER A 31 -18.74 2.14 17.91
C SER A 31 -17.84 2.13 16.68
N PRO A 32 -18.00 1.20 15.73
CA PRO A 32 -17.21 1.23 14.51
C PRO A 32 -17.36 2.65 13.96
N THR A 33 -16.24 3.37 13.87
CA THR A 33 -16.22 4.67 13.21
C THR A 33 -16.94 4.46 11.89
N PRO A 34 -17.98 5.25 11.57
CA PRO A 34 -18.72 5.07 10.33
C PRO A 34 -17.69 5.10 9.21
N VAL A 35 -17.46 3.95 8.59
CA VAL A 35 -16.61 3.85 7.42
C VAL A 35 -17.29 4.78 6.42
N PRO A 36 -16.61 5.83 5.91
CA PRO A 36 -17.23 6.73 4.97
C PRO A 36 -17.79 5.91 3.81
N THR A 37 -19.11 5.80 3.74
CA THR A 37 -19.80 5.10 2.67
C THR A 37 -19.89 6.07 1.49
N GLY A 38 -18.81 6.16 0.71
CA GLY A 38 -18.75 7.04 -0.45
C GLY A 38 -17.32 7.31 -0.92
N LEU A 39 -17.20 7.92 -2.11
CA LEU A 39 -15.94 8.41 -2.63
C LEU A 39 -15.42 9.53 -1.73
N VAL A 40 -14.36 9.25 -0.96
CA VAL A 40 -13.63 10.26 -0.19
C VAL A 40 -12.46 10.74 -1.03
N ILE A 41 -12.44 12.02 -1.36
CA ILE A 41 -11.29 12.65 -2.05
C ILE A 41 -10.20 12.89 -1.02
N ASP A 42 -9.31 11.91 -0.87
CA ASP A 42 -8.14 12.01 -0.01
C ASP A 42 -7.00 12.80 -0.68
N GLN A 43 -6.05 13.29 0.13
CA GLN A 43 -4.83 13.93 -0.35
C GLN A 43 -4.11 13.07 -1.39
N THR A 44 -4.08 11.75 -1.20
CA THR A 44 -3.41 10.83 -2.14
C THR A 44 -4.09 10.84 -3.51
N THR A 45 -5.41 10.89 -3.56
CA THR A 45 -6.19 11.00 -4.81
C THR A 45 -5.90 12.32 -5.53
N VAL A 46 -5.81 13.43 -4.80
CA VAL A 46 -5.47 14.72 -5.41
C VAL A 46 -4.05 14.70 -5.97
N LEU A 47 -3.09 14.17 -5.21
CA LEU A 47 -1.69 14.09 -5.64
C LEU A 47 -1.49 13.14 -6.82
N SER A 48 -2.21 12.01 -6.90
CA SER A 48 -2.13 11.09 -8.03
C SER A 48 -2.73 11.66 -9.31
N LEU A 49 -3.82 12.44 -9.21
CA LEU A 49 -4.39 13.14 -10.36
C LEU A 49 -3.45 14.26 -10.84
N LEU A 50 -2.90 15.05 -9.91
CA LEU A 50 -1.93 16.10 -10.25
C LEU A 50 -0.65 15.53 -10.86
N SER A 51 -0.13 14.40 -10.36
CA SER A 51 1.05 13.77 -10.94
C SER A 51 0.76 13.25 -12.35
N THR A 52 -0.41 12.67 -12.60
CA THR A 52 -0.83 12.22 -13.94
C THR A 52 -0.90 13.39 -14.92
N LEU A 53 -1.48 14.52 -14.51
CA LEU A 53 -1.50 15.75 -15.32
C LEU A 53 -0.10 16.30 -15.56
N ALA A 54 0.79 16.23 -14.57
CA ALA A 54 2.18 16.66 -14.73
C ALA A 54 2.94 15.77 -15.74
N ILE A 55 2.71 14.46 -15.73
CA ILE A 55 3.27 13.53 -16.71
C ILE A 55 2.74 13.84 -18.12
N LEU A 56 1.43 14.09 -18.25
CA LEU A 56 0.83 14.48 -19.52
C LEU A 56 1.40 15.82 -20.05
N ALA A 57 1.58 16.80 -19.17
CA ALA A 57 2.20 18.07 -19.53
C ALA A 57 3.65 17.89 -19.98
N ALA A 58 4.43 17.05 -19.29
CA ALA A 58 5.79 16.71 -19.69
C ALA A 58 5.80 16.07 -21.10
N ALA A 59 4.96 15.06 -21.34
CA ALA A 59 4.82 14.41 -22.64
C ALA A 59 4.43 15.39 -23.76
N TYR A 60 3.59 16.39 -23.46
CA TYR A 60 3.17 17.42 -24.40
C TYR A 60 4.29 18.42 -24.72
N ILE A 61 5.22 18.65 -23.79
CA ILE A 61 6.37 19.55 -23.98
C ILE A 61 7.48 18.87 -24.79
N THR A 62 7.71 17.57 -24.60
CA THR A 62 8.75 16.79 -25.31
C THR A 62 8.80 17.01 -26.84
N PRO A 63 7.67 17.02 -27.59
CA PRO A 63 7.71 17.24 -29.04
C PRO A 63 8.23 18.63 -29.45
N LEU A 64 8.18 19.64 -28.56
CA LEU A 64 8.70 20.98 -28.86
C LEU A 64 10.24 20.98 -29.02
N TYR A 65 10.91 20.02 -28.38
CA TYR A 65 12.36 19.86 -28.44
C TYR A 65 12.79 18.72 -29.37
N ALA A 66 11.99 17.67 -29.49
CA ALA A 66 12.35 16.45 -30.20
C ALA A 66 11.89 16.41 -31.68
N LEU A 67 10.82 17.14 -32.05
CA LEU A 67 10.29 17.08 -33.42
C LEU A 67 10.61 18.33 -34.25
N PRO A 68 10.78 18.18 -35.58
CA PRO A 68 10.90 19.31 -36.48
C PRO A 68 9.60 20.11 -36.55
N LEU A 69 9.72 21.42 -36.76
CA LEU A 69 8.58 22.36 -36.81
C LEU A 69 7.51 21.96 -37.84
N HIS A 70 7.91 21.31 -38.94
CA HIS A 70 7.01 20.87 -40.02
C HIS A 70 6.39 19.48 -39.79
N ALA A 71 6.61 18.85 -38.63
CA ALA A 71 6.00 17.56 -38.30
C ALA A 71 4.47 17.64 -38.33
N THR A 72 3.85 16.66 -38.99
CA THR A 72 2.38 16.59 -39.15
C THR A 72 1.67 16.41 -37.81
N SER A 73 0.40 16.80 -37.72
CA SER A 73 -0.40 16.63 -36.51
C SER A 73 -0.54 15.16 -36.08
N LYS A 74 -0.59 14.22 -37.04
CA LYS A 74 -0.62 12.78 -36.73
C LYS A 74 0.66 12.32 -36.06
N THR A 75 1.81 12.72 -36.59
CA THR A 75 3.12 12.39 -36.02
C THR A 75 3.27 12.97 -34.61
N ARG A 76 2.85 14.23 -34.41
CA ARG A 76 2.89 14.86 -33.08
C ARG A 76 1.98 14.15 -32.08
N PHE A 77 0.77 13.78 -32.49
CA PHE A 77 -0.16 13.03 -31.65
C PHE A 77 0.41 11.67 -31.24
N LEU A 78 0.89 10.87 -32.20
CA LEU A 78 1.48 9.56 -31.91
C LEU A 78 2.73 9.69 -31.03
N PHE A 79 3.54 10.71 -31.26
CA PHE A 79 4.71 10.96 -30.42
C PHE A 79 4.32 11.30 -28.97
N ILE A 80 3.36 12.20 -28.77
CA ILE A 80 2.88 12.56 -27.43
C ILE A 80 2.27 11.34 -26.73
N TRP A 81 1.49 10.53 -27.46
CA TRP A 81 0.93 9.27 -26.96
C TRP A 81 2.04 8.36 -26.44
N HIS A 82 3.04 8.04 -27.27
CA HIS A 82 4.15 7.17 -26.88
C HIS A 82 5.04 7.78 -25.79
N ALA A 83 5.24 9.09 -25.80
CA ALA A 83 5.99 9.77 -24.74
C ALA A 83 5.25 9.69 -23.39
N PHE A 84 3.92 9.84 -23.40
CA PHE A 84 3.11 9.67 -22.19
C PHE A 84 3.16 8.23 -21.69
N ASP A 85 2.98 7.26 -22.59
CA ASP A 85 3.07 5.82 -22.31
C ASP A 85 4.42 5.44 -21.66
N ALA A 86 5.54 5.83 -22.29
CA ALA A 86 6.88 5.58 -21.76
C ALA A 86 7.13 6.26 -20.41
N LEU A 87 6.59 7.46 -20.18
CA LEU A 87 6.71 8.13 -18.88
C LEU A 87 5.86 7.45 -17.80
N ILE A 88 4.70 6.92 -18.13
CA ILE A 88 3.87 6.15 -17.19
C ILE A 88 4.58 4.86 -16.78
N HIS A 89 5.08 4.11 -17.75
CA HIS A 89 5.87 2.90 -17.50
C HIS A 89 7.08 3.23 -16.62
N PHE A 90 7.89 4.22 -17.01
CA PHE A 90 9.09 4.54 -16.24
C PHE A 90 8.80 5.10 -14.83
N ILE A 91 7.86 6.05 -14.70
CA ILE A 91 7.64 6.76 -13.43
C ILE A 91 6.68 5.99 -12.53
N LEU A 92 5.47 5.66 -13.00
CA LEU A 92 4.48 5.02 -12.14
C LEU A 92 4.90 3.58 -11.87
N GLU A 93 5.04 2.75 -12.89
CA GLU A 93 5.37 1.33 -12.70
C GLU A 93 6.78 1.17 -12.10
N GLY A 94 7.72 2.04 -12.45
CA GLY A 94 9.03 2.10 -11.81
C GLY A 94 8.95 2.34 -10.29
N THR A 95 8.06 3.22 -9.83
CA THR A 95 7.84 3.41 -8.38
C THR A 95 7.10 2.26 -7.72
N PHE A 96 6.27 1.50 -8.45
CA PHE A 96 5.71 0.24 -7.96
C PHE A 96 6.82 -0.77 -7.73
N LEU A 97 7.68 -1.01 -8.73
CA LEU A 97 8.83 -1.90 -8.61
C LEU A 97 9.74 -1.48 -7.45
N TYR A 98 10.00 -0.18 -7.30
CA TYR A 98 10.76 0.32 -6.17
C TYR A 98 10.15 -0.12 -4.83
N ASN A 99 8.84 -0.04 -4.67
CA ASN A 99 8.18 -0.54 -3.46
C ASN A 99 8.35 -2.06 -3.29
N CYS A 100 8.25 -2.85 -4.36
CA CYS A 100 8.45 -4.29 -4.30
C CYS A 100 9.87 -4.71 -3.89
N PHE A 101 10.90 -3.92 -4.18
CA PHE A 101 12.28 -4.26 -3.82
C PHE A 101 12.78 -3.59 -2.53
N PHE A 102 12.25 -2.42 -2.16
CA PHE A 102 12.83 -1.59 -1.10
C PHE A 102 11.88 -1.27 0.07
N SER A 103 10.57 -1.42 -0.10
CA SER A 103 9.59 -1.20 0.98
C SER A 103 9.19 -2.53 1.60
N TYR A 104 9.55 -2.77 2.86
CA TYR A 104 9.28 -4.04 3.54
C TYR A 104 8.91 -3.90 5.02
N GLY A 105 8.21 -4.91 5.55
CA GLY A 105 7.87 -5.06 6.97
C GLY A 105 7.92 -6.51 7.43
N SER A 106 7.82 -6.73 8.74
CA SER A 106 7.84 -8.07 9.36
C SER A 106 6.45 -8.62 9.68
N THR A 107 5.42 -7.79 9.62
CA THR A 107 4.02 -8.17 9.83
C THR A 107 3.32 -8.35 8.50
N LEU A 108 2.48 -9.37 8.36
CA LEU A 108 1.69 -9.55 7.16
C LEU A 108 0.53 -8.54 7.13
N LEU A 109 0.63 -7.52 6.26
CA LEU A 109 -0.40 -6.47 6.08
C LEU A 109 -1.29 -6.68 4.85
N THR A 110 -0.89 -7.58 3.95
CA THR A 110 -1.58 -7.88 2.70
C THR A 110 -2.07 -9.32 2.71
N ASP A 111 -3.01 -9.65 1.83
CA ASP A 111 -3.32 -11.06 1.56
C ASP A 111 -2.06 -11.82 1.10
N PRO A 112 -1.93 -13.11 1.42
CA PRO A 112 -0.78 -13.90 1.00
C PRO A 112 -0.74 -14.04 -0.54
N LEU A 113 0.14 -13.28 -1.19
CA LEU A 113 0.36 -13.34 -2.65
C LEU A 113 1.33 -14.44 -3.08
N LEU A 114 2.08 -15.01 -2.13
CA LEU A 114 3.04 -16.08 -2.34
C LEU A 114 2.65 -17.31 -1.51
N PRO A 115 2.92 -18.53 -1.98
CA PRO A 115 2.83 -19.74 -1.17
C PRO A 115 3.67 -19.60 0.11
N SER A 116 3.25 -20.24 1.20
CA SER A 116 3.86 -20.10 2.55
C SER A 116 5.36 -20.43 2.64
N HIS A 117 5.88 -21.21 1.68
CA HIS A 117 7.28 -21.65 1.62
C HIS A 117 8.12 -20.83 0.62
N VAL A 118 7.52 -19.89 -0.10
CA VAL A 118 8.20 -19.03 -1.07
C VAL A 118 8.29 -17.63 -0.49
N HIS A 119 9.51 -17.14 -0.35
CA HIS A 119 9.78 -15.79 0.12
C HIS A 119 10.36 -14.96 -1.01
N PHE A 120 9.84 -13.74 -1.18
CA PHE A 120 10.41 -12.80 -2.14
C PHE A 120 11.87 -12.51 -1.80
N LEU A 121 12.74 -12.49 -2.81
CA LEU A 121 14.20 -12.40 -2.67
C LEU A 121 14.85 -13.48 -1.77
N ASN A 122 14.13 -14.57 -1.48
CA ASN A 122 14.56 -15.62 -0.56
C ASN A 122 14.90 -15.09 0.85
N LEU A 123 14.18 -14.06 1.31
CA LEU A 123 14.37 -13.45 2.64
C LEU A 123 13.17 -13.76 3.54
N PRO A 124 13.25 -14.80 4.40
CA PRO A 124 12.15 -15.15 5.30
C PRO A 124 11.89 -14.04 6.32
N GLY A 125 10.63 -13.86 6.72
CA GLY A 125 10.22 -12.86 7.70
C GLY A 125 10.18 -11.41 7.18
N ARG A 126 10.34 -11.21 5.86
CA ARG A 126 10.15 -9.92 5.19
C ARG A 126 9.03 -10.02 4.17
N TYR A 127 8.08 -9.09 4.27
CA TYR A 127 7.03 -8.90 3.28
C TYR A 127 7.27 -7.58 2.58
N TYR A 128 7.24 -7.59 1.26
CA TYR A 128 7.58 -6.46 0.40
C TYR A 128 6.35 -5.89 -0.30
N GLY A 129 6.40 -4.60 -0.65
CA GLY A 129 5.38 -3.92 -1.45
C GLY A 129 4.96 -2.57 -0.90
N ALA A 130 4.02 -1.93 -1.61
CA ALA A 130 3.53 -0.58 -1.30
C ALA A 130 2.82 -0.47 0.06
N ALA A 131 2.27 -1.57 0.57
CA ALA A 131 1.66 -1.64 1.91
C ALA A 131 2.64 -1.26 3.03
N TYR A 132 3.94 -1.44 2.82
CA TYR A 132 4.98 -1.26 3.84
C TYR A 132 5.72 0.07 3.76
N GLY A 133 5.55 0.84 2.69
CA GLY A 133 6.23 2.13 2.51
C GLY A 133 5.42 3.31 3.03
N SER A 134 6.08 4.38 3.48
CA SER A 134 5.43 5.60 3.98
C SER A 134 5.50 6.80 3.03
N SER A 135 6.12 6.63 1.86
CA SER A 135 6.28 7.71 0.88
C SER A 135 5.00 7.95 0.07
N TRP A 136 4.99 9.05 -0.69
CA TRP A 136 3.85 9.43 -1.54
C TRP A 136 3.54 8.36 -2.61
N HIS A 137 4.55 7.71 -3.19
CA HIS A 137 4.34 6.68 -4.21
C HIS A 137 3.83 5.38 -3.59
N SER A 138 4.24 5.05 -2.35
CA SER A 138 3.61 3.95 -1.60
C SER A 138 2.14 4.25 -1.32
N ALA A 139 1.80 5.49 -0.95
CA ALA A 139 0.41 5.91 -0.77
C ALA A 139 -0.39 5.77 -2.06
N LEU A 140 0.14 6.25 -3.19
CA LEU A 140 -0.48 6.11 -4.51
C LEU A 140 -0.81 4.66 -4.84
N TRP A 141 0.15 3.75 -4.66
CA TRP A 141 -0.05 2.33 -4.94
C TRP A 141 -0.98 1.63 -3.94
N ARG A 142 -1.06 2.10 -2.69
CA ARG A 142 -2.10 1.64 -1.75
C ARG A 142 -3.50 2.08 -2.17
N GLU A 143 -3.66 3.30 -2.67
CA GLU A 143 -4.94 3.76 -3.21
C GLU A 143 -5.34 2.93 -4.43
N TYR A 144 -4.41 2.69 -5.36
CA TYR A 144 -4.63 1.80 -6.49
C TYR A 144 -4.97 0.37 -6.06
N ALA A 145 -4.31 -0.13 -5.01
CA ALA A 145 -4.53 -1.48 -4.50
C ALA A 145 -5.92 -1.70 -3.87
N LYS A 146 -6.69 -0.64 -3.59
CA LYS A 146 -8.10 -0.77 -3.23
C LYS A 146 -8.92 -1.36 -4.38
N ALA A 147 -8.51 -1.11 -5.63
CA ALA A 147 -9.12 -1.71 -6.82
C ALA A 147 -8.52 -3.07 -7.17
N ASP A 148 -7.21 -3.27 -6.93
CA ASP A 148 -6.52 -4.55 -7.15
C ASP A 148 -5.46 -4.81 -6.08
N ALA A 149 -5.79 -5.68 -5.13
CA ALA A 149 -4.97 -5.95 -3.94
C ALA A 149 -3.54 -6.45 -4.25
N ARG A 150 -3.29 -6.99 -5.45
CA ARG A 150 -1.96 -7.47 -5.85
C ARG A 150 -0.92 -6.35 -5.86
N TRP A 151 -1.35 -5.11 -6.10
CA TRP A 151 -0.49 -3.92 -6.12
C TRP A 151 -0.08 -3.40 -4.73
N ALA A 152 -0.71 -3.91 -3.66
CA ALA A 152 -0.28 -3.60 -2.30
C ALA A 152 0.98 -4.39 -1.90
N GLY A 153 1.14 -5.60 -2.45
CA GLY A 153 2.22 -6.53 -2.12
C GLY A 153 3.14 -6.80 -3.31
N THR A 154 3.69 -8.01 -3.36
CA THR A 154 4.66 -8.44 -4.38
C THR A 154 4.16 -9.72 -5.05
N ASP A 155 3.22 -9.57 -5.99
CA ASP A 155 2.80 -10.66 -6.88
C ASP A 155 3.86 -10.87 -7.97
N LEU A 156 4.36 -12.10 -8.13
CA LEU A 156 5.45 -12.39 -9.07
C LEU A 156 5.05 -12.16 -10.54
N THR A 157 3.79 -12.36 -10.89
CA THR A 157 3.31 -12.16 -12.27
C THR A 157 3.28 -10.67 -12.58
N VAL A 158 2.73 -9.87 -11.66
CA VAL A 158 2.70 -8.40 -11.78
C VAL A 158 4.12 -7.87 -11.84
N VAL A 159 4.98 -8.20 -10.87
CA VAL A 159 6.39 -7.74 -10.86
C VAL A 159 7.14 -8.12 -12.14
N SER A 160 6.91 -9.32 -12.67
CA SER A 160 7.55 -9.74 -13.93
C SER A 160 7.07 -8.92 -15.14
N LEU A 161 5.77 -8.60 -15.19
CA LEU A 161 5.19 -7.77 -16.23
C LEU A 161 5.70 -6.33 -16.12
N GLU A 162 5.70 -5.77 -14.91
CA GLU A 162 6.14 -4.38 -14.68
C GLU A 162 7.65 -4.22 -14.93
N LEU A 163 8.47 -5.24 -14.66
CA LEU A 163 9.88 -5.24 -15.08
C LEU A 163 10.02 -5.13 -16.60
N LEU A 164 9.20 -5.85 -17.34
CA LEU A 164 9.22 -5.79 -18.81
C LEU A 164 8.82 -4.39 -19.30
N THR A 165 7.70 -3.85 -18.81
CA THR A 165 7.18 -2.57 -19.27
C THR A 165 8.06 -1.40 -18.84
N VAL A 166 8.64 -1.40 -17.64
CA VAL A 166 9.57 -0.34 -17.18
C VAL A 166 10.84 -0.26 -18.02
N PHE A 167 11.38 -1.39 -18.49
CA PHE A 167 12.64 -1.42 -19.22
C PHE A 167 12.50 -1.41 -20.75
N VAL A 168 11.34 -1.80 -21.29
CA VAL A 168 11.12 -1.97 -22.73
C VAL A 168 10.00 -1.09 -23.28
N GLY A 169 9.04 -0.68 -22.43
CA GLY A 169 7.91 0.18 -22.80
C GLY A 169 8.27 1.64 -23.03
#